data_AF-A0A9P6XMW3-F1
#
_entry.id   AF-A0A9P6XMW3-F1
#
_cell.length_a   1.000
_cell.length_b   1.000
_cell.length_c   1.000
_cell.angle_alpha   90.00
_cell.angle_beta   90.00
_cell.angle_gamma   90.00
#
_symmetry.space_group_name_H-M   'P 1'
#
loop_
_entity.id
_entity.type
_entity.pdbx_description
1 polymer ?
#
loop_
_entity_poly.entity_id
_entity_poly.type
_entity_poly.pdbx_seq_one_letter_code
_entity_poly.pdbx_strand_id
1 'polypeptide(L)' 'MSEKGREALKGYGIAAPAERAIDISGISRRAAAPAIACPRCGSRDTRMVSNFGSTSCKALYRCVACREPFDYFKTH' A
#
# COMPACT_ATOMS: atom_id res chain seq x y z
N MET A 1 -4.72 -18.06 5.75
CA MET A 1 -4.08 -17.12 6.70
C MET A 1 -4.81 -17.25 8.02
N SER A 2 -4.11 -17.63 9.09
CA SER A 2 -4.70 -17.96 10.39
C SER A 2 -5.10 -16.68 11.16
N GLU A 3 -6.20 -16.76 11.92
CA GLU A 3 -6.78 -15.64 12.67
C GLU A 3 -5.79 -14.99 13.65
N LYS A 4 -4.97 -15.83 14.30
CA LYS A 4 -3.89 -15.43 15.21
C LYS A 4 -2.85 -14.49 14.56
N GLY A 5 -2.61 -14.64 13.25
CA GLY A 5 -1.67 -13.80 12.52
C GLY A 5 -2.23 -12.40 12.27
N ARG A 6 -3.54 -12.26 12.08
CA ARG A 6 -4.19 -10.95 11.89
C ARG A 6 -4.19 -10.11 13.17
N GLU A 7 -4.38 -10.74 14.33
CA GLU A 7 -4.35 -10.05 15.63
C GLU A 7 -2.95 -9.55 16.00
N ALA A 8 -1.92 -10.37 15.80
CA ALA A 8 -0.54 -9.95 16.03
C ALA A 8 -0.18 -8.74 15.16
N LEU A 9 -0.54 -8.75 13.87
CA LEU A 9 -0.28 -7.64 12.96
C LEU A 9 -0.98 -6.35 13.41
N LYS A 10 -2.23 -6.43 13.89
CA LYS A 10 -2.93 -5.27 14.46
C LYS A 10 -2.24 -4.72 15.71
N GLY A 11 -1.74 -5.58 16.60
CA GLY A 11 -0.99 -5.17 17.79
C GLY A 11 0.32 -4.43 17.47
N TYR A 12 0.95 -4.77 16.34
CA TYR A 12 2.13 -4.06 15.83
C TYR A 12 1.80 -2.86 14.93
N GLY A 13 0.52 -2.48 14.80
CA GLY A 13 0.09 -1.37 13.93
C GLY A 13 0.21 -1.66 12.43
N ILE A 14 0.32 -2.93 12.03
CA ILE A 14 0.46 -3.37 10.64
C ILE A 14 -0.91 -3.79 10.12
N ALA A 15 -1.43 -3.05 9.13
CA ALA A 15 -2.65 -3.44 8.45
C ALA A 15 -2.43 -4.75 7.66
N ALA A 16 -3.19 -5.79 7.99
CA ALA A 16 -3.09 -7.07 7.30
C ALA A 16 -3.54 -6.93 5.83
N PRO A 17 -2.81 -7.52 4.86
CA PRO A 17 -3.19 -7.47 3.45
C PRO A 17 -4.53 -8.18 3.22
N ALA A 18 -5.37 -7.57 2.37
CA ALA A 18 -6.75 -7.98 2.20
C ALA A 18 -6.95 -9.20 1.28
N GLU A 19 -6.04 -9.50 0.34
CA GLU A 19 -6.33 -10.46 -0.72
C GLU A 19 -5.18 -11.42 -1.06
N ARG A 20 -5.58 -12.56 -1.61
CA ARG A 20 -4.77 -13.75 -1.94
C ARG A 20 -3.69 -13.44 -2.97
N ALA A 21 -2.58 -14.19 -2.87
CA ALA A 21 -1.44 -14.14 -3.77
C ALA A 21 -1.86 -14.08 -5.25
N ILE A 22 -1.25 -13.14 -5.98
CA ILE A 22 -1.57 -12.85 -7.37
C ILE A 22 -0.65 -13.67 -8.28
N ASP A 23 -1.23 -14.30 -9.30
CA ASP A 23 -0.52 -15.00 -10.35
C ASP A 23 0.35 -14.03 -11.18
N ILE A 24 1.60 -14.41 -11.43
CA ILE A 24 2.71 -13.57 -11.94
C ILE A 24 2.53 -13.25 -13.45
N SER A 25 1.50 -13.79 -14.08
CA SER A 25 1.14 -13.56 -15.49
C SER A 25 0.65 -12.12 -15.81
N GLY A 26 0.45 -11.27 -14.79
CA GLY A 26 -0.08 -9.90 -14.91
C GLY A 26 0.94 -8.75 -15.03
N ILE A 27 2.23 -9.01 -15.25
CA ILE A 27 3.27 -7.96 -15.40
C ILE A 27 2.95 -6.96 -16.52
N SER A 28 2.09 -7.35 -17.48
CA SER A 28 1.48 -6.43 -18.42
C SER A 28 0.06 -6.09 -17.98
N ARG A 29 -0.08 -4.98 -17.28
CA ARG A 29 -1.14 -3.99 -17.49
C ARG A 29 -0.85 -2.84 -16.55
N ARG A 30 -1.03 -1.62 -17.07
CA ARG A 30 -1.21 -0.40 -16.29
C ARG A 30 -2.38 -0.65 -15.33
N ALA A 31 -2.12 -1.30 -14.21
CA ALA A 31 -3.06 -1.40 -13.12
C ALA A 31 -3.29 0.05 -12.71
N ALA A 32 -4.52 0.53 -12.90
CA ALA A 32 -4.93 1.85 -12.45
C ALA A 32 -4.35 2.04 -11.04
N ALA A 33 -3.51 3.07 -10.87
CA ALA A 33 -2.82 3.29 -9.61
C ALA A 33 -3.86 3.17 -8.49
N PRO A 34 -3.71 2.23 -7.54
CA PRO A 34 -4.73 1.97 -6.55
C PRO A 34 -5.03 3.29 -5.82
N ALA A 35 -6.31 3.61 -5.64
CA ALA A 35 -6.74 4.80 -4.90
C ALA A 35 -6.44 4.60 -3.41
N ILE A 36 -5.17 4.78 -3.05
CA ILE A 36 -4.63 4.57 -1.71
C ILE A 36 -5.08 5.72 -0.82
N ALA A 37 -5.73 5.39 0.29
CA ALA A 37 -6.10 6.36 1.29
C ALA A 37 -4.87 6.83 2.08
N CYS A 38 -4.75 8.13 2.29
CA CYS A 38 -3.70 8.71 3.11
C CYS A 38 -3.88 8.27 4.57
N PRO A 39 -2.87 7.66 5.22
CA PRO A 39 -2.97 7.23 6.61
C PRO A 39 -3.08 8.39 7.61
N ARG A 40 -2.78 9.62 7.19
CA ARG A 40 -2.79 10.81 8.05
C ARG A 40 -4.14 11.53 8.05
N CYS A 41 -4.85 11.57 6.91
CA CYS A 41 -6.08 12.37 6.76
C CYS A 41 -7.25 11.60 6.14
N GLY A 42 -7.06 10.35 5.71
CA GLY A 42 -8.09 9.54 5.07
C GLY A 42 -8.42 9.92 3.62
N SER A 43 -7.87 11.02 3.09
CA SER A 43 -8.11 11.42 1.69
C SER A 43 -7.60 10.36 0.71
N ARG A 44 -8.37 10.09 -0.33
CA ARG A 44 -7.99 9.19 -1.45
C ARG A 44 -7.27 9.92 -2.58
N ASP A 45 -7.13 11.25 -2.47
CA ASP A 45 -6.35 12.07 -3.40
C ASP A 45 -4.87 11.92 -3.10
N THR A 46 -4.31 10.78 -3.49
CA THR A 46 -2.89 10.49 -3.35
C THR A 46 -2.29 10.22 -4.73
N ARG A 47 -1.02 10.62 -4.89
CA ARG A 47 -0.26 10.42 -6.13
C ARG A 47 1.01 9.65 -5.84
N MET A 48 1.36 8.72 -6.71
CA MET A 48 2.65 8.02 -6.65
C MET A 48 3.76 9.01 -7.03
N VAL A 49 4.77 9.10 -6.18
CA VAL A 49 5.98 9.91 -6.41
C VAL A 49 7.10 9.05 -6.97
N SER A 50 7.27 7.84 -6.42
CA SER A 50 8.27 6.88 -6.87
C SER A 50 7.76 5.45 -6.70
N ASN A 51 8.11 4.58 -7.65
CA ASN A 51 7.80 3.16 -7.57
C ASN A 51 8.63 2.43 -6.50
N PHE A 52 9.63 3.10 -5.93
CA PHE A 52 10.50 2.62 -4.86
C PHE A 52 10.51 3.64 -3.71
N GLY A 53 10.16 3.18 -2.50
CA GLY A 53 10.19 3.97 -1.26
C GLY A 53 11.41 3.63 -0.42
N SER A 54 11.22 3.51 0.90
CA SER A 54 12.31 3.13 1.82
C SER A 54 12.86 1.71 1.60
N THR A 55 12.11 0.85 0.93
CA THR A 55 12.55 -0.49 0.52
C THR A 55 12.06 -0.80 -0.89
N SER A 56 12.65 -1.81 -1.55
CA SER A 56 12.23 -2.24 -2.89
C SER A 56 10.78 -2.69 -2.96
N CYS A 57 10.24 -3.24 -1.87
CA CYS A 57 8.85 -3.64 -1.73
C CYS A 57 7.89 -2.48 -1.39
N LYS A 58 8.38 -1.27 -1.16
CA LYS A 58 7.55 -0.07 -0.92
C LYS A 58 7.57 0.84 -2.13
N ALA A 59 6.47 1.56 -2.35
CA ALA A 59 6.37 2.68 -3.26
C ALA A 59 6.10 3.96 -2.45
N LEU A 60 6.68 5.07 -2.88
CA LEU A 60 6.50 6.37 -2.24
C LEU A 60 5.29 7.08 -2.84
N TYR A 61 4.33 7.42 -1.99
CA TYR A 61 3.16 8.21 -2.34
C TYR A 61 3.17 9.56 -1.62
N ARG A 62 2.42 10.51 -2.16
CA ARG A 62 2.17 11.81 -1.53
C ARG A 62 0.69 12.14 -1.60
N CYS A 63 0.13 12.51 -0.47
CA CYS A 63 -1.24 13.02 -0.41
C CYS A 63 -1.30 14.43 -1.01
N VAL A 64 -2.33 14.72 -1.80
CA VAL A 64 -2.58 16.06 -2.34
C VAL A 64 -3.27 16.94 -1.29
N ALA A 65 -4.19 16.38 -0.50
CA ALA A 65 -4.94 17.11 0.51
C ALA A 65 -4.07 17.59 1.68
N CYS A 66 -3.33 16.69 2.34
CA CYS A 66 -2.45 17.06 3.46
C CYS A 66 -0.99 17.31 3.05
N ARG A 67 -0.63 17.07 1.78
CA ARG A 67 0.73 17.28 1.21
C ARG A 67 1.84 16.39 1.77
N GLU A 68 1.50 15.44 2.64
CA GLU A 68 2.44 14.57 3.31
C GLU A 68 2.82 13.34 2.47
N PRO A 69 4.12 12.97 2.44
CA PRO A 69 4.58 11.72 1.84
C PRO A 69 4.30 10.53 2.77
N PHE A 70 4.11 9.35 2.18
CA PHE A 70 3.99 8.08 2.92
C PHE A 70 4.42 6.89 2.06
N ASP A 71 4.92 5.84 2.72
CA ASP A 71 5.24 4.57 2.06
C ASP A 71 4.00 3.69 1.92
N TYR A 72 3.84 3.09 0.75
CA TYR A 72 2.83 2.08 0.45
C TYR A 72 3.52 0.76 0.11
N PHE A 73 3.16 -0.32 0.79
CA PHE A 73 3.69 -1.65 0.46
C PHE A 73 3.06 -2.16 -0.84
N LYS A 74 3.90 -2.44 -1.82
CA LYS A 74 3.50 -3.14 -3.04
C LYS A 74 3.27 -4.61 -2.68
N THR A 75 2.02 -5.06 -2.78
CA THR A 75 1.70 -6.49 -2.74
C THR A 75 2.02 -7.07 -4.12
N HIS A 76 3.20 -7.70 -4.24
CA HIS A 76 3.55 -8.55 -5.37
C HIS A 76 3.04 -9.96 -5.12
#